data_AF-A0A9X9FFX7-F1
#
_entry.id   AF-A0A9X9FFX7-F1
#
_cell.length_a   1.000
_cell.length_b   1.000
_cell.length_c   1.000
_cell.angle_alpha   90.00
_cell.angle_beta   90.00
_cell.angle_gamma   90.00
#
_symmetry.space_group_name_H-M   'P 1'
#
loop_
_entity.id
_entity.type
_entity.pdbx_description
1 polymer ?
#
loop_
_entity_poly.entity_id
_entity_poly.type
_entity_poly.pdbx_seq_one_letter_code
_entity_poly.pdbx_strand_id
1 'polypeptide(L)' 'FDSDTNVIDVAVRRLRSKIDDDFEPKLIHTVRGAGYVLEIREE' A
#
# COMPACT_ATOMS: atom_id res chain seq x y z
N PHE A 1 13.93 6.97 -15.18
CA PHE A 1 12.63 6.36 -14.86
C PHE A 1 12.38 6.40 -13.34
N ASP A 2 12.87 7.43 -12.64
CA ASP A 2 12.85 7.49 -11.16
C ASP A 2 11.80 8.48 -10.61
N SER A 3 11.08 9.17 -11.49
CA SER A 3 10.05 10.14 -11.09
C SER A 3 8.67 9.49 -10.91
N ASP A 4 8.36 8.42 -11.63
CA ASP A 4 7.04 7.77 -11.58
C ASP A 4 6.88 6.87 -10.34
N THR A 5 7.95 6.23 -9.88
CA THR A 5 7.93 5.39 -8.67
C THR A 5 7.54 6.19 -7.42
N ASN A 6 7.98 7.45 -7.33
CA ASN A 6 7.58 8.34 -6.23
C ASN A 6 6.07 8.60 -6.20
N VAL A 7 5.41 8.68 -7.35
CA VAL A 7 3.97 8.96 -7.41
C VAL A 7 3.16 7.79 -6.86
N ILE A 8 3.56 6.55 -7.19
CA ILE A 8 2.90 5.34 -6.68
C ILE A 8 3.05 5.24 -5.16
N ASP A 9 4.26 5.44 -4.64
CA ASP A 9 4.52 5.35 -3.19
C ASP A 9 3.72 6.42 -2.41
N VAL A 10 3.65 7.64 -2.95
CA VAL A 10 2.84 8.73 -2.35
C VAL A 10 1.36 8.40 -2.40
N ALA A 11 0.86 7.85 -3.51
CA ALA A 11 -0.54 7.46 -3.63
C ALA A 11 -0.90 6.34 -2.66
N VAL A 12 -0.07 5.30 -2.57
CA VAL A 12 -0.27 4.18 -1.65
C VAL A 12 -0.22 4.65 -0.19
N ARG A 13 0.72 5.54 0.16
CA ARG A 13 0.78 6.13 1.50
C ARG A 13 -0.49 6.91 1.86
N ARG A 14 -0.99 7.75 0.93
CA ARG A 14 -2.24 8.49 1.13
C ARG A 14 -3.46 7.58 1.25
N LEU A 15 -3.44 6.44 0.54
CA LEU A 15 -4.50 5.45 0.61
C LEU A 15 -4.48 4.75 1.97
N ARG A 16 -3.31 4.28 2.43
CA ARG A 16 -3.15 3.66 3.76
C ARG A 16 -3.67 4.57 4.88
N SER A 17 -3.31 5.85 4.88
CA SER A 17 -3.81 6.78 5.89
C SER A 17 -5.30 7.10 5.83
N LYS A 18 -6.02 6.67 4.79
CA LYS A 18 -7.48 6.83 4.69
C LYS A 18 -8.25 5.56 5.01
N ILE A 19 -7.69 4.38 4.71
CA ILE A 19 -8.44 3.12 4.72
C ILE A 19 -7.77 1.98 5.49
N ASP A 20 -6.55 2.17 6.01
CA ASP A 20 -5.71 1.10 6.55
C ASP A 20 -5.12 1.45 7.93
N ASP A 21 -4.74 2.72 8.17
CA ASP A 21 -4.11 3.15 9.44
C ASP A 21 -5.07 3.02 10.65
N ASP A 22 -6.36 3.33 10.45
CA ASP A 22 -7.40 3.29 11.50
C ASP A 22 -8.41 2.13 11.31
N PHE A 23 -8.16 1.24 10.36
CA PHE A 23 -9.09 0.17 9.99
C PHE A 23 -8.40 -1.19 10.01
N GLU A 24 -9.02 -2.13 10.72
CA GLU A 24 -8.63 -3.55 10.70
C GLU A 24 -9.63 -4.34 9.86
N PRO A 25 -9.18 -5.34 9.07
CA PRO A 25 -7.78 -5.75 8.86
C PRO A 25 -7.04 -4.87 7.87
N LYS A 26 -5.71 -4.84 7.97
CA LYS A 26 -4.85 -4.16 7.00
C LYS A 26 -4.97 -4.82 5.64
N LEU A 27 -5.20 -4.02 4.59
CA LEU A 27 -5.47 -4.53 3.24
C LEU A 27 -4.26 -4.38 2.31
N ILE A 28 -3.44 -3.34 2.50
CA ILE A 28 -2.37 -2.97 1.56
C ILE A 28 -1.05 -3.55 2.04
N HIS A 29 -0.54 -4.56 1.32
CA HIS A 29 0.75 -5.19 1.60
C HIS A 29 1.80 -4.88 0.54
N THR A 30 3.05 -4.71 0.97
CA THR A 30 4.18 -4.46 0.07
C THR A 30 4.82 -5.80 -0.33
N VAL A 31 4.94 -6.06 -1.64
CA VAL A 31 5.61 -7.23 -2.21
C VAL A 31 6.93 -6.80 -2.84
N ARG A 32 8.04 -7.21 -2.21
CA ARG A 32 9.39 -6.83 -2.66
C ARG A 32 9.64 -7.28 -4.10
N GLY A 33 10.00 -6.35 -4.97
CA GLY A 33 10.27 -6.61 -6.39
C GLY A 33 9.04 -6.74 -7.28
N ALA A 34 7.81 -6.65 -6.73
CA ALA A 34 6.57 -6.73 -7.50
C ALA A 34 5.64 -5.51 -7.31
N GLY A 35 5.69 -4.83 -6.16
CA GLY A 35 4.89 -3.63 -5.89
C GLY A 35 3.99 -3.80 -4.67
N TYR A 36 2.69 -3.55 -4.84
CA TYR A 36 1.70 -3.60 -3.76
C TYR A 36 0.56 -4.56 -4.11
N VAL A 37 0.01 -5.22 -3.09
CA VAL A 37 -1.15 -6.11 -3.23
C VAL A 37 -2.23 -5.69 -2.24
N LEU A 38 -3.49 -5.86 -2.65
CA LEU A 38 -4.66 -5.65 -1.81
C LEU A 38 -5.26 -7.01 -1.47
N GLU A 39 -5.08 -7.48 -0.23
CA GLU A 39 -5.46 -8.81 0.23
C GLU A 39 -5.81 -8.75 1.72
N ILE A 40 -6.77 -9.56 2.16
CA ILE A 40 -7.03 -9.76 3.59
C ILE A 40 -6.09 -10.86 4.07
N ARG A 41 -5.15 -10.52 4.95
CA ARG A 41 -4.29 -11.50 5.62
C ARG A 41 -4.81 -11.71 7.04
N GLU A 42 -5.30 -12.92 7.29
CA GLU A 42 -5.52 -13.39 8.66
C GLU A 42 -4.12 -13.70 9.23
N GLU A 43 -3.65 -12.89 10.20
CA GLU A 43 -2.46 -13.22 11.02
C GLU A 43 -2.80 -14.34 12.03
#